data_AF-A0A151F0G6-F1
#
_entry.id   AF-A0A151F0G6-F1
#
_cell.length_a   1.000
_cell.length_b   1.000
_cell.length_c   1.000
_cell.angle_alpha   90.00
_cell.angle_beta   90.00
_cell.angle_gamma   90.00
#
_symmetry.space_group_name_H-M   'P 1'
#
loop_
_entity.id
_entity.type
_entity.pdbx_description
1 polymer ?
#
loop_
_entity_poly.entity_id
_entity_poly.type
_entity_poly.pdbx_seq_one_letter_code
_entity_poly.pdbx_strand_id
1 'polypeptide(L)' 'MDINKWKSVAVDIDNYYIIKAMGHHGRRKPGAQIAKLVDSEIAKLAVKNKKNSTSFRSELITQGKSLDKK' A
#
# COMPACT_ATOMS: atom_id res chain seq x y z
N MET A 1 9.55 -7.00 -15.14
CA MET A 1 9.04 -6.15 -14.04
C MET A 1 10.19 -5.25 -13.63
N ASP A 2 10.03 -3.93 -13.73
CA ASP A 2 11.08 -3.01 -13.27
C ASP A 2 11.17 -3.08 -11.75
N ILE A 3 12.26 -3.67 -11.24
CA ILE A 3 12.49 -3.94 -9.80
C ILE A 3 12.68 -2.64 -9.01
N ASN A 4 13.14 -1.57 -9.67
CA ASN A 4 13.30 -0.26 -9.05
C ASN A 4 11.94 0.44 -8.86
N LYS A 5 10.95 0.08 -9.69
CA LYS A 5 9.60 0.65 -9.65
C LYS A 5 8.59 -0.23 -8.92
N TRP A 6 8.76 -1.55 -8.94
CA TRP A 6 7.79 -2.53 -8.44
C TRP A 6 8.49 -3.58 -7.58
N LYS A 7 7.92 -3.85 -6.40
CA LYS A 7 8.33 -4.94 -5.52
C LYS A 7 7.20 -5.96 -5.44
N SER A 8 7.53 -7.25 -5.46
CA SER A 8 6.58 -8.33 -5.22
C SER A 8 6.46 -8.57 -3.71
N VAL A 9 5.23 -8.84 -3.26
CA VAL A 9 4.93 -9.24 -1.88
C VAL A 9 4.21 -10.58 -1.97
N ALA A 10 4.71 -11.58 -1.24
CA ALA A 10 4.04 -12.87 -1.14
C ALA A 10 2.76 -12.70 -0.31
N VAL A 11 1.67 -13.28 -0.79
CA VAL A 11 0.38 -13.29 -0.11
C VAL A 11 -0.11 -14.72 -0.09
N ASP A 12 -0.81 -15.09 0.98
CA ASP A 12 -1.47 -16.38 1.08
C ASP A 12 -2.43 -16.64 -0.09
N ILE A 13 -2.50 -17.89 -0.52
CA ILE A 13 -3.14 -18.30 -1.78
C ILE A 13 -4.66 -18.13 -1.72
N ASP A 14 -5.28 -18.42 -0.57
CA ASP A 14 -6.72 -18.27 -0.38
C ASP A 14 -7.11 -16.79 -0.41
N ASN A 15 -6.33 -15.96 0.28
CA ASN A 15 -6.49 -14.51 0.25
C ASN A 15 -6.38 -13.95 -1.17
N TYR A 16 -5.43 -14.44 -1.97
CA TYR A 16 -5.31 -14.05 -3.37
C TYR A 16 -6.57 -14.38 -4.18
N TYR A 17 -7.13 -15.59 -4.04
CA TYR A 17 -8.34 -15.98 -4.74
C TYR A 17 -9.56 -15.16 -4.32
N ILE A 18 -9.71 -14.90 -3.02
CA ILE A 18 -10.80 -14.06 -2.50
C ILE A 18 -10.69 -12.64 -3.05
N ILE A 19 -9.50 -12.03 -3.06
CA ILE A 19 -9.29 -10.69 -3.61
C ILE A 19 -9.60 -10.65 -5.11
N LYS A 20 -9.23 -11.69 -5.85
CA LYS A 20 -9.54 -11.81 -7.27
C LYS A 20 -11.06 -11.89 -7.51
N ALA A 21 -11.77 -12.69 -6.72
CA ALA A 21 -13.23 -12.78 -6.76
C ALA A 21 -13.90 -11.45 -6.40
N MET A 22 -13.44 -10.77 -5.34
CA MET A 22 -13.92 -9.44 -4.97
C MET A 22 -13.78 -8.44 -6.13
N GLY A 23 -12.65 -8.48 -6.84
CA GLY A 23 -12.40 -7.66 -8.02
C GLY A 23 -13.41 -7.88 -9.15
N HIS A 24 -13.91 -9.11 -9.31
CA HIS A 24 -14.97 -9.44 -10.26
C HIS A 24 -16.33 -8.85 -9.84
N HIS A 25 -16.61 -8.78 -8.54
CA HIS A 25 -17.83 -8.17 -7.99
C HIS A 25 -17.78 -6.63 -7.89
N GLY A 26 -17.01 -5.97 -8.76
CA GLY A 26 -16.93 -4.51 -8.84
C GLY A 26 -16.04 -3.85 -7.77
N ARG A 27 -15.30 -4.62 -6.97
CA ARG A 27 -14.21 -4.05 -6.15
C ARG A 27 -12.98 -3.79 -7.00
N ARG A 28 -12.01 -3.07 -6.43
CA ARG A 28 -10.74 -2.76 -7.10
C ARG A 28 -9.92 -4.04 -7.27
N LYS A 29 -9.14 -4.11 -8.35
CA LYS A 29 -8.11 -5.14 -8.54
C LYS A 29 -7.11 -5.14 -7.36
N PRO A 30 -6.46 -6.28 -7.03
CA PRO A 30 -5.59 -6.40 -5.85
C PRO A 30 -4.61 -5.23 -5.64
N GLY A 31 -3.85 -4.84 -6.67
CA GLY A 31 -2.89 -3.73 -6.56
C GLY A 31 -3.55 -2.38 -6.26
N ALA A 32 -4.69 -2.09 -6.88
CA ALA A 32 -5.45 -0.86 -6.62
C ALA A 32 -6.15 -0.89 -5.26
N GLN A 33 -6.46 -2.06 -4.73
CA GLN A 33 -6.98 -2.24 -3.38
C GLN A 33 -5.90 -1.93 -2.32
N ILE A 34 -4.68 -2.44 -2.52
CA ILE A 34 -3.53 -2.12 -1.66
C ILE A 34 -3.24 -0.61 -1.68
N ALA A 35 -3.21 0.01 -2.86
CA ALA A 35 -2.98 1.45 -2.97
C ALA A 35 -4.02 2.28 -2.17
N LYS A 36 -5.31 1.94 -2.31
CA LYS A 36 -6.38 2.61 -1.54
C LYS A 36 -6.23 2.41 -0.04
N LEU A 37 -5.86 1.20 0.39
CA LEU A 37 -5.65 0.89 1.80
C LEU A 37 -4.50 1.75 2.35
N VAL A 38 -3.38 1.83 1.64
CA VAL A 38 -2.24 2.66 2.02
C VAL A 38 -2.64 4.14 2.11
N ASP A 39 -3.31 4.69 1.10
CA ASP A 39 -3.76 6.09 1.14
C ASP A 39 -4.72 6.37 2.32
N SER A 40 -5.61 5.42 2.63
CA SER A 40 -6.57 5.54 3.74
C SER A 40 -5.86 5.49 5.10
N GLU A 41 -4.87 4.62 5.27
CA GLU A 41 -4.10 4.52 6.51
C GLU A 41 -3.17 5.73 6.71
N ILE A 42 -2.55 6.24 5.63
CA ILE A 42 -1.77 7.49 5.68
C ILE A 42 -2.65 8.63 6.17
N ALA A 43 -3.88 8.75 5.67
CA ALA A 43 -4.81 9.79 6.11
C ALA A 43 -5.13 9.68 7.61
N LYS A 44 -5.41 8.47 8.12
CA LYS A 44 -5.67 8.24 9.55
C LYS A 44 -4.45 8.56 10.42
N LEU A 45 -3.27 8.10 10.01
CA LEU A 45 -2.02 8.32 10.75
C LEU A 45 -1.59 9.79 10.72
N ALA A 46 -1.82 10.49 9.61
CA ALA A 46 -1.56 11.93 9.50
C ALA A 46 -2.41 12.73 10.51
N VAL A 47 -3.70 12.40 10.64
CA VAL A 47 -4.58 12.99 11.67
C VAL A 47 -4.06 12.69 13.08
N LYS A 48 -3.72 11.43 13.37
CA LYS A 48 -3.19 11.02 14.68
C LYS A 48 -1.91 11.77 15.06
N ASN A 49 -1.02 11.97 14.08
CA ASN A 49 0.27 12.63 14.28
C ASN A 49 0.23 14.15 14.10
N LYS A 50 -0.95 14.73 13.85
CA LYS A 50 -1.15 16.17 13.58
C LYS A 50 -0.24 16.71 12.44
N LYS A 51 0.03 15.88 11.44
CA LYS A 51 0.86 16.23 10.27
C LYS A 51 -0.01 16.38 9.02
N ASN A 52 0.46 17.17 8.07
CA ASN A 52 -0.16 17.25 6.75
C ASN A 52 0.02 15.90 6.02
N SER A 53 -1.03 15.41 5.36
CA SER A 53 -1.04 14.10 4.68
C SER A 53 0.08 13.98 3.63
N THR A 54 0.34 15.07 2.88
CA THR A 54 1.38 15.10 1.85
C THR A 54 2.79 15.02 2.43
N SER A 55 3.07 15.76 3.52
CA SER A 55 4.37 15.72 4.18
C SER A 55 4.58 14.39 4.91
N PHE A 56 3.53 13.83 5.48
CA PHE A 56 3.61 12.54 6.16
C PHE A 56 3.90 11.39 5.18
N ARG A 57 3.34 11.46 3.96
CA ARG A 57 3.64 10.51 2.89
C ARG A 57 5.12 10.51 2.49
N SER A 58 5.74 11.68 2.33
CA SER A 58 7.17 11.75 1.97
C SER A 58 8.09 11.27 3.11
N GLU A 59 7.75 11.55 4.36
CA GLU A 59 8.44 11.02 5.54
C GLU A 59 8.41 9.49 5.56
N LEU A 60 7.23 8.88 5.39
CA LEU A 60 7.07 7.42 5.38
C LEU A 60 7.81 6.75 4.23
N ILE A 61 7.84 7.37 3.04
CA ILE A 61 8.62 6.85 1.90
C ILE A 61 10.12 6.86 2.23
N THR A 62 10.60 7.92 2.87
CA THR A 62 12.02 8.04 3.26
C THR A 62 12.39 6.99 4.30
N GLN A 63 11.53 6.81 5.32
CA GLN A 63 11.69 5.76 6.31
C GLN A 63 11.69 4.37 5.67
N GLY A 64 10.72 4.07 4.79
CA GLY A 64 10.66 2.80 4.07
C GLY A 64 11.92 2.51 3.24
N LYS A 65 12.46 3.51 2.53
CA LYS A 65 13.71 3.37 1.77
C LYS A 65 14.93 3.14 2.66
N SER A 66 14.96 3.72 3.86
CA SER A 66 16.05 3.48 4.81
C SER A 66 16.03 2.06 5.38
N LEU A 67 14.83 1.48 5.55
CA LEU A 67 14.64 0.12 6.06
C LEU A 67 14.87 -0.97 4.98
N ASP A 68 14.69 -0.65 3.69
CA ASP A 68 14.98 -1.56 2.57
C ASP A 68 16.49 -1.69 2.27
N LYS A 69 17.35 -0.87 2.89
CA LYS A 69 18.80 -1.03 2.80
C LYS A 69 19.24 -2.22 3.64
N LYS A 70 19.18 -3.40 3.04
CA LYS A 70 19.99 -4.57 3.43
C LYS A 70 21.35 -4.53 2.76
#